data_AF-A0A6V7WS61-F1
#
_entry.id   AF-A0A6V7WS61-F1
#
_cell.length_a   1.000
_cell.length_b   1.000
_cell.length_c   1.000
_cell.angle_alpha   90.00
_cell.angle_beta   90.00
_cell.angle_gamma   90.00
#
_symmetry.space_group_name_H-M   'P 1'
#
loop_
_entity.id
_entity.type
_entity.pdbx_description
1 polymer ?
#
loop_
_entity_poly.entity_id
_entity_poly.type
_entity_poly.pdbx_seq_one_letter_code
_entity_poly.pdbx_strand_id
1 'polypeptide(L)'
;MKTPKQLEEWSFSTTNSDNIKADLNKIGDETLVEEDNFTEKSCLETSSIDGLSTICSSSFCSTQNINGNLKQSLKKLQFKMEKKDLSLEKSIFELQKKIQSKNFDPKNEVVQGITQYFQKLIEEKVKQLEAKNDVSLKQKDKKINCLEDEINKLHNQSDDLIKLQTNFNNLELKFIEEKEKNVNLENKNVFIENELKQVNETIQKINSEHKNNIEEMKNNVQKIINEDIKQLKDENVRKDGKINSLEVEIKTVNELLEKKIVELTVKLNNEIFKCVNFVKIKNKWSEIDSDIKCCDNICINTNNPVGVCVNGFGNIIDDENIKYVKHLHGGYNRVFAIYGKNSFNNPQYWLNYSLYYFEITCKFENGMNNAGKLVYIGLKNCSTKKYIYYSAYDHKIVTEKDQFQLSTPFNNNDIFGCGIAYPSTNMTNKFPYVFFTQNGKQIGKGVLLNEKFGSYKPYIWLICCSVETNFANDLEAKPFNYDISKHSIHKEFY
;
A
#
# COMPACT_ATOMS: atom_id res chain seq x y z
N MET A 1 -54.79 26.72 18.52
CA MET A 1 -53.59 27.42 18.02
C MET A 1 -52.35 26.65 18.47
N LYS A 2 -51.38 26.52 17.57
CA LYS A 2 -50.31 25.51 17.54
C LYS A 2 -49.36 25.54 18.74
N THR A 3 -49.03 24.36 19.25
CA THR A 3 -47.90 24.06 20.13
C THR A 3 -46.56 24.05 19.35
N PRO A 4 -45.43 24.46 19.95
CA PRO A 4 -44.09 24.08 19.50
C PRO A 4 -43.62 22.85 20.30
N LYS A 5 -43.45 21.71 19.65
CA LYS A 5 -42.22 21.22 18.99
C LYS A 5 -41.15 20.73 19.97
N GLN A 6 -40.99 19.41 19.93
CA GLN A 6 -39.99 18.58 20.56
C GLN A 6 -38.57 19.08 20.23
N LEU A 7 -37.73 19.12 21.26
CA LEU A 7 -36.30 19.31 21.15
C LEU A 7 -35.66 17.92 21.19
N GLU A 8 -34.87 17.66 20.15
CA GLU A 8 -34.10 16.44 19.92
C GLU A 8 -33.04 16.24 21.02
N GLU A 9 -33.00 15.02 21.57
CA GLU A 9 -31.90 14.54 22.39
C GLU A 9 -30.73 14.14 21.46
N TRP A 10 -29.63 14.89 21.54
CA TRP A 10 -28.32 14.40 21.09
C TRP A 10 -27.68 13.63 22.24
N SER A 11 -27.93 12.32 22.28
CA SER A 11 -27.13 11.40 23.08
C SER A 11 -25.84 11.08 22.32
N PHE A 12 -24.71 11.60 22.78
CA PHE A 12 -23.39 11.09 22.39
C PHE A 12 -23.23 9.69 22.99
N SER A 13 -23.44 8.66 22.18
CA SER A 13 -23.01 7.30 22.52
C SER A 13 -21.50 7.18 22.28
N THR A 14 -20.74 7.03 23.36
CA THR A 14 -19.37 6.53 23.31
C THR A 14 -19.39 5.05 22.94
N THR A 15 -19.29 4.72 21.65
CA THR A 15 -18.90 3.38 21.21
C THR A 15 -17.39 3.25 21.35
N ASN A 16 -16.98 2.50 22.38
CA ASN A 16 -15.60 2.11 22.65
C ASN A 16 -15.06 1.18 21.56
N SER A 17 -13.75 1.30 21.38
CA SER A 17 -12.90 0.93 20.25
C SER A 17 -12.46 -0.54 20.17
N ASP A 18 -13.32 -1.51 20.48
CA ASP A 18 -12.88 -2.92 20.56
C ASP A 18 -13.12 -3.77 19.29
N ASN A 19 -13.55 -3.18 18.16
CA ASN A 19 -13.89 -3.93 16.94
C ASN A 19 -13.00 -3.66 15.71
N ILE A 20 -11.78 -3.13 15.86
CA ILE A 20 -10.81 -3.03 14.75
C ILE A 20 -9.55 -3.85 15.09
N LYS A 21 -9.73 -5.16 15.29
CA LYS A 21 -8.61 -6.10 15.42
C LYS A 21 -8.95 -7.53 14.97
N ALA A 22 -9.90 -7.68 14.04
CA ALA A 22 -10.35 -8.99 13.58
C ALA A 22 -10.45 -9.17 12.05
N ASP A 23 -9.92 -8.25 11.22
CA ASP A 23 -10.07 -8.32 9.75
C ASP A 23 -8.76 -8.39 8.95
N LEU A 24 -7.68 -8.97 9.51
CA LEU A 24 -6.44 -9.21 8.77
C LEU A 24 -5.88 -10.64 8.83
N ASN A 25 -6.66 -11.63 9.28
CA ASN A 25 -6.27 -13.05 9.27
C ASN A 25 -7.26 -13.94 8.53
N LYS A 26 -7.60 -13.57 7.28
CA LYS A 26 -8.50 -14.39 6.46
C LYS A 26 -8.21 -14.31 4.96
N ILE A 27 -6.97 -14.53 4.55
CA ILE A 27 -6.63 -14.99 3.20
C ILE A 27 -5.45 -15.95 3.33
N GLY A 28 -5.72 -17.24 3.26
CA GLY A 28 -4.69 -18.27 3.33
C GLY A 28 -5.24 -19.58 3.86
N ASP A 29 -6.25 -20.13 3.18
CA ASP A 29 -6.47 -21.57 3.09
C ASP A 29 -7.71 -21.79 2.21
N GLU A 30 -7.48 -22.05 0.93
CA GLU A 30 -8.38 -22.86 0.12
C GLU A 30 -7.56 -23.58 -0.96
N THR A 31 -7.43 -24.87 -0.69
CA THR A 31 -7.15 -26.02 -1.56
C THR A 31 -7.63 -25.91 -3.01
N LEU A 32 -6.73 -26.24 -3.95
CA LEU A 32 -7.02 -26.84 -5.26
C LEU A 32 -6.12 -28.09 -5.35
N VAL A 33 -6.68 -29.28 -5.11
CA VAL A 33 -7.25 -30.21 -6.12
C VAL A 33 -6.17 -30.83 -7.01
N GLU A 34 -5.94 -32.10 -6.73
CA GLU A 34 -5.21 -33.09 -7.55
C GLU A 34 -5.87 -33.25 -8.92
N GLU A 35 -5.07 -33.28 -9.99
CA GLU A 35 -5.34 -34.07 -11.20
C GLU A 35 -4.00 -34.57 -11.80
N ASP A 36 -3.75 -35.85 -11.57
CA ASP A 36 -3.32 -36.91 -12.49
C ASP A 36 -2.59 -36.62 -13.83
N ASN A 37 -1.56 -37.46 -14.03
CA ASN A 37 -1.14 -38.13 -15.26
C ASN A 37 -0.63 -37.28 -16.45
N PHE A 38 0.68 -37.38 -16.73
CA PHE A 38 1.15 -37.93 -18.01
C PHE A 38 2.63 -38.36 -17.91
N THR A 39 2.85 -39.66 -17.93
CA THR A 39 4.12 -40.32 -18.22
C THR A 39 4.29 -40.37 -19.73
N GLU A 40 5.34 -39.73 -20.27
CA GLU A 40 5.80 -40.06 -21.62
C GLU A 40 7.31 -40.36 -21.62
N LYS A 41 7.53 -41.68 -21.67
CA LYS A 41 8.70 -42.41 -22.12
C LYS A 41 9.03 -41.95 -23.54
N SER A 42 10.26 -41.48 -23.79
CA SER A 42 10.87 -41.69 -25.11
C SER A 42 12.31 -42.12 -24.94
N CYS A 43 12.49 -43.41 -25.18
CA CYS A 43 13.75 -44.05 -25.50
C CYS A 43 14.26 -43.49 -26.84
N LEU A 44 15.56 -43.25 -26.94
CA LEU A 44 16.31 -43.50 -28.17
C LEU A 44 17.78 -43.68 -27.81
N GLU A 45 18.10 -44.95 -27.58
CA GLU A 45 19.42 -45.53 -27.80
C GLU A 45 19.78 -45.35 -29.28
N THR A 46 21.00 -44.94 -29.58
CA THR A 46 21.68 -45.39 -30.80
C THR A 46 23.12 -45.76 -30.48
N SER A 47 23.32 -47.06 -30.53
CA SER A 47 24.54 -47.82 -30.46
C SER A 47 25.48 -47.60 -31.65
N SER A 48 26.77 -47.78 -31.36
CA SER A 48 27.82 -48.34 -32.22
C SER A 48 27.37 -49.07 -33.49
N ILE A 49 28.01 -48.74 -34.63
CA ILE A 49 28.17 -49.64 -35.78
C ILE A 49 29.60 -49.47 -36.32
N ASP A 50 30.42 -50.50 -36.07
CA ASP A 50 31.55 -50.92 -36.89
C ASP A 50 31.05 -51.35 -38.28
N GLY A 51 31.81 -51.07 -39.34
CA GLY A 51 31.66 -51.85 -40.58
C GLY A 51 32.07 -51.18 -41.89
N LEU A 52 33.24 -51.60 -42.39
CA LEU A 52 33.53 -51.94 -43.79
C LEU A 52 33.57 -50.81 -44.84
N SER A 53 34.77 -50.55 -45.37
CA SER A 53 35.04 -50.85 -46.79
C SER A 53 36.54 -51.03 -47.05
N THR A 54 36.97 -52.29 -47.07
CA THR A 54 38.15 -52.76 -47.80
C THR A 54 37.61 -53.47 -49.03
N ILE A 55 38.02 -53.13 -50.25
CA ILE A 55 38.04 -54.02 -51.44
C ILE A 55 38.89 -53.42 -52.57
N CYS A 56 39.88 -54.23 -52.97
CA CYS A 56 40.50 -54.48 -54.28
C CYS A 56 40.85 -53.36 -55.26
N SER A 57 42.12 -53.37 -55.69
CA SER A 57 42.46 -53.92 -57.01
C SER A 57 43.95 -54.26 -57.12
N SER A 58 44.22 -55.55 -57.29
CA SER A 58 45.49 -56.13 -57.70
C SER A 58 45.39 -56.64 -59.15
N SER A 59 46.56 -56.84 -59.77
CA SER A 59 46.85 -57.55 -61.03
C SER A 59 46.71 -56.78 -62.35
N PHE A 60 47.81 -56.69 -63.12
CA PHE A 60 48.00 -57.48 -64.35
C PHE A 60 49.45 -57.47 -64.87
N CYS A 61 49.73 -58.48 -65.70
CA CYS A 61 51.00 -59.12 -65.96
C CYS A 61 51.95 -58.49 -67.00
N SER A 62 53.21 -58.83 -66.80
CA SER A 62 54.31 -59.09 -67.75
C SER A 62 53.98 -59.20 -69.25
N THR A 63 54.81 -58.52 -70.06
CA THR A 63 55.34 -58.93 -71.38
C THR A 63 56.33 -57.81 -71.77
N GLN A 64 57.56 -57.99 -72.25
CA GLN A 64 57.92 -58.71 -73.46
C GLN A 64 59.46 -58.84 -73.56
N ASN A 65 59.93 -60.08 -73.58
CA ASN A 65 61.23 -60.50 -74.10
C ASN A 65 60.97 -61.16 -75.46
N ILE A 66 60.93 -60.37 -76.55
CA ILE A 66 60.62 -60.88 -77.91
C ILE A 66 61.74 -60.58 -78.94
N ASN A 67 62.72 -59.73 -78.63
CA ASN A 67 63.70 -59.32 -79.65
C ASN A 67 64.87 -60.31 -79.89
N GLY A 68 64.97 -61.40 -79.12
CA GLY A 68 66.06 -62.39 -79.24
C GLY A 68 65.85 -63.51 -80.27
N ASN A 69 64.60 -63.98 -80.45
CA ASN A 69 64.33 -65.23 -81.19
C ASN A 69 64.14 -65.03 -82.70
N LEU A 70 63.84 -63.81 -83.18
CA LEU A 70 63.66 -63.55 -84.61
C LEU A 70 64.99 -63.51 -85.38
N LYS A 71 66.06 -63.01 -84.75
CA LYS A 71 67.39 -62.85 -85.37
C LYS A 71 68.10 -64.19 -85.62
N GLN A 72 67.71 -65.26 -84.91
CA GLN A 72 68.30 -66.60 -85.03
C GLN A 72 67.63 -67.45 -86.12
N SER A 73 66.37 -67.17 -86.46
CA SER A 73 65.63 -67.90 -87.50
C SER A 73 65.97 -67.44 -88.93
N LEU A 74 66.26 -66.14 -89.11
CA LEU A 74 66.66 -65.58 -90.42
C LEU A 74 68.02 -66.10 -90.91
N LYS A 75 69.00 -66.34 -90.01
CA LYS A 75 70.30 -66.93 -90.39
C LYS A 75 70.21 -68.40 -90.84
N LYS A 76 69.21 -69.17 -90.38
CA LYS A 76 69.02 -70.58 -90.78
C LYS A 76 68.41 -70.75 -92.18
N LEU A 77 67.69 -69.75 -92.68
CA LEU A 77 67.08 -69.77 -94.01
C LEU A 77 68.09 -69.45 -95.13
N GLN A 78 69.01 -68.51 -94.87
CA GLN A 78 70.05 -68.11 -95.83
C GLN A 78 71.01 -69.26 -96.15
N PHE A 79 71.35 -70.11 -95.18
CA PHE A 79 72.25 -71.26 -95.36
C PHE A 79 71.64 -72.44 -96.15
N LYS A 80 70.30 -72.52 -96.26
CA LYS A 80 69.62 -73.60 -97.01
C LYS A 80 69.49 -73.31 -98.50
N MET A 81 69.57 -72.05 -98.92
CA MET A 81 69.45 -71.67 -100.34
C MET A 81 70.74 -71.92 -101.12
N GLU A 82 71.90 -71.62 -100.55
CA GLU A 82 73.20 -71.77 -101.24
C GLU A 82 73.57 -73.24 -101.54
N LYS A 83 72.98 -74.22 -100.83
CA LYS A 83 73.31 -75.64 -101.01
C LYS A 83 72.61 -76.32 -102.20
N LYS A 84 71.56 -75.70 -102.77
CA LYS A 84 70.78 -76.29 -103.88
C LYS A 84 71.34 -75.97 -105.26
N ASP A 85 71.96 -74.81 -105.45
CA ASP A 85 72.48 -74.40 -106.77
C ASP A 85 73.73 -75.20 -107.19
N LEU A 86 74.59 -75.59 -106.25
CA LEU A 86 75.77 -76.42 -106.55
C LEU A 86 75.44 -77.85 -107.05
N SER A 87 74.22 -78.35 -106.78
CA SER A 87 73.83 -79.69 -107.21
C SER A 87 73.43 -79.75 -108.68
N LEU A 88 72.97 -78.64 -109.26
CA LEU A 88 72.45 -78.60 -110.63
C LEU A 88 73.59 -78.43 -111.65
N GLU A 89 74.57 -77.57 -111.36
CA GLU A 89 75.75 -77.39 -112.20
C GLU A 89 76.57 -78.68 -112.36
N LYS A 90 76.64 -79.50 -111.29
CA LYS A 90 77.34 -80.79 -111.31
C LYS A 90 76.72 -81.81 -112.26
N SER A 91 75.39 -81.84 -112.37
CA SER A 91 74.67 -82.78 -113.25
C SER A 91 74.77 -82.40 -114.73
N ILE A 92 74.85 -81.11 -115.04
CA ILE A 92 75.02 -80.62 -116.42
C ILE A 92 76.44 -80.93 -116.94
N PHE A 93 77.45 -80.75 -116.08
CA PHE A 93 78.85 -81.00 -116.42
C PHE A 93 79.14 -82.49 -116.71
N GLU A 94 78.54 -83.42 -115.96
CA GLU A 94 78.65 -84.88 -116.19
C GLU A 94 78.02 -85.33 -117.51
N LEU A 95 76.90 -84.70 -117.92
CA LEU A 95 76.23 -84.99 -119.20
C LEU A 95 77.07 -84.56 -120.41
N GLN A 96 77.69 -83.38 -120.34
CA GLN A 96 78.58 -82.90 -121.40
C GLN A 96 79.81 -83.79 -121.58
N LYS A 97 80.36 -84.31 -120.47
CA LYS A 97 81.55 -85.18 -120.47
C LYS A 97 81.29 -86.56 -121.10
N LYS A 98 80.07 -87.10 -120.99
CA LYS A 98 79.67 -88.36 -121.67
C LYS A 98 79.48 -88.20 -123.17
N ILE A 99 79.09 -87.01 -123.63
CA ILE A 99 78.90 -86.73 -125.06
C ILE A 99 80.25 -86.55 -125.76
N GLN A 100 81.25 -85.97 -125.08
CA GLN A 100 82.56 -85.69 -125.67
C GLN A 100 83.51 -86.91 -125.76
N SER A 101 83.24 -88.04 -125.07
CA SER A 101 84.18 -89.17 -125.01
C SER A 101 83.89 -90.35 -125.95
N LYS A 102 82.89 -90.26 -126.83
CA LYS A 102 82.66 -91.24 -127.91
C LYS A 102 82.83 -90.56 -129.27
N ASN A 103 84.03 -90.66 -129.83
CA ASN A 103 84.35 -90.18 -131.18
C ASN A 103 83.45 -90.91 -132.21
N PHE A 104 82.44 -90.22 -132.72
CA PHE A 104 81.65 -90.65 -133.86
C PHE A 104 81.98 -89.79 -135.08
N ASP A 105 82.38 -90.49 -136.16
CA ASP A 105 82.75 -89.95 -137.47
C ASP A 105 81.51 -89.44 -138.23
N PRO A 106 81.51 -88.23 -138.85
CA PRO A 106 80.30 -87.43 -139.11
C PRO A 106 79.51 -87.76 -140.39
N LYS A 107 79.64 -88.96 -140.99
CA LYS A 107 79.11 -89.22 -142.36
C LYS A 107 77.98 -90.25 -142.49
N ASN A 108 77.31 -90.64 -141.41
CA ASN A 108 76.29 -91.68 -141.47
C ASN A 108 74.89 -91.14 -141.09
N GLU A 109 73.94 -91.22 -142.03
CA GLU A 109 72.55 -90.70 -141.92
C GLU A 109 71.77 -91.25 -140.71
N VAL A 110 72.24 -92.33 -140.09
CA VAL A 110 71.66 -92.90 -138.86
C VAL A 110 71.88 -91.99 -137.63
N VAL A 111 72.97 -91.20 -137.59
CA VAL A 111 73.26 -90.29 -136.47
C VAL A 111 72.30 -89.10 -136.46
N GLN A 112 71.86 -88.63 -137.63
CA GLN A 112 70.95 -87.49 -137.76
C GLN A 112 69.54 -87.82 -137.23
N GLY A 113 69.09 -89.07 -137.38
CA GLY A 113 67.83 -89.56 -136.80
C GLY A 113 67.84 -89.61 -135.27
N ILE A 114 68.97 -90.01 -134.66
CA ILE A 114 69.09 -90.07 -133.19
C ILE A 114 69.15 -88.66 -132.58
N THR A 115 69.86 -87.71 -133.22
CA THR A 115 69.89 -86.32 -132.78
C THR A 115 68.50 -85.67 -132.83
N GLN A 116 67.73 -85.89 -133.90
CA GLN A 116 66.35 -85.40 -133.99
C GLN A 116 65.42 -86.00 -132.93
N TYR A 117 65.59 -87.27 -132.56
CA TYR A 117 64.80 -87.89 -131.50
C TYR A 117 65.09 -87.28 -130.11
N PHE A 118 66.36 -87.06 -129.76
CA PHE A 118 66.71 -86.42 -128.48
C PHE A 118 66.31 -84.94 -128.42
N GLN A 119 66.38 -84.21 -129.54
CA GLN A 119 65.89 -82.83 -129.61
C GLN A 119 64.40 -82.74 -129.28
N LYS A 120 63.61 -83.66 -129.85
CA LYS A 120 62.16 -83.75 -129.61
C LYS A 120 61.82 -84.11 -128.16
N LEU A 121 62.60 -85.00 -127.55
CA LEU A 121 62.43 -85.38 -126.13
C LEU A 121 62.76 -84.23 -125.17
N ILE A 122 63.76 -83.41 -125.52
CA ILE A 122 64.12 -82.20 -124.76
C ILE A 122 63.01 -81.15 -124.88
N GLU A 123 62.48 -80.92 -126.09
CA GLU A 123 61.37 -79.98 -126.31
C GLU A 123 60.09 -80.37 -125.53
N GLU A 124 59.75 -81.66 -125.47
CA GLU A 124 58.61 -82.12 -124.65
C GLU A 124 58.84 -81.90 -123.15
N LYS A 125 60.06 -82.14 -122.65
CA LYS A 125 60.38 -81.88 -121.23
C LYS A 125 60.41 -80.40 -120.88
N VAL A 126 60.81 -79.53 -121.80
CA VAL A 126 60.77 -78.07 -121.62
C VAL A 126 59.32 -77.59 -121.57
N LYS A 127 58.44 -78.06 -122.48
CA LYS A 127 57.00 -77.73 -122.45
C LYS A 127 56.30 -78.18 -121.17
N GLN A 128 56.66 -79.34 -120.61
CA GLN A 128 56.12 -79.77 -119.32
C GLN A 128 56.60 -78.92 -118.13
N LEU A 129 57.80 -78.33 -118.21
CA LEU A 129 58.33 -77.43 -117.18
C LEU A 129 57.72 -76.03 -117.28
N GLU A 130 57.47 -75.53 -118.49
CA GLU A 130 56.79 -74.24 -118.71
C GLU A 130 55.32 -74.27 -118.23
N ALA A 131 54.60 -75.37 -118.48
CA ALA A 131 53.22 -75.55 -118.00
C ALA A 131 53.12 -75.63 -116.46
N LYS A 132 54.18 -76.07 -115.75
CA LYS A 132 54.22 -76.07 -114.28
C LYS A 132 54.55 -74.70 -113.68
N ASN A 133 55.18 -73.80 -114.43
CA ASN A 133 55.59 -72.49 -113.92
C ASN A 133 54.46 -71.45 -114.00
N ASP A 134 53.57 -71.55 -114.98
CA ASP A 134 52.48 -70.58 -115.21
C ASP A 134 51.32 -70.70 -114.20
N VAL A 135 51.14 -71.89 -113.58
CA VAL A 135 50.17 -72.09 -112.49
C VAL A 135 50.69 -71.54 -111.14
N SER A 136 52.01 -71.45 -110.95
CA SER A 136 52.65 -70.95 -109.72
C SER A 136 52.63 -69.42 -109.62
N LEU A 137 52.66 -68.71 -110.74
CA LEU A 137 52.60 -67.24 -110.78
C LEU A 137 51.19 -66.70 -110.45
N LYS A 138 50.12 -67.31 -110.98
CA LYS A 138 48.73 -66.87 -110.70
C LYS A 138 48.28 -67.08 -109.25
N GLN A 139 48.94 -67.93 -108.47
CA GLN A 139 48.69 -68.07 -107.02
C GLN A 139 49.46 -67.06 -106.16
N LYS A 140 50.54 -66.45 -106.67
CA LYS A 140 51.32 -65.45 -105.92
C LYS A 140 50.67 -64.06 -105.95
N ASP A 141 50.11 -63.64 -107.09
CA ASP A 141 49.46 -62.33 -107.21
C ASP A 141 48.20 -62.23 -106.32
N LYS A 142 47.48 -63.33 -106.13
CA LYS A 142 46.32 -63.39 -105.22
C LYS A 142 46.71 -63.29 -103.74
N LYS A 143 47.96 -63.60 -103.40
CA LYS A 143 48.48 -63.55 -102.01
C LYS A 143 49.09 -62.19 -101.68
N ILE A 144 49.59 -61.47 -102.68
CA ILE A 144 50.13 -60.10 -102.51
C ILE A 144 49.00 -59.10 -102.26
N ASN A 145 47.92 -59.15 -103.04
CA ASN A 145 46.77 -58.25 -102.83
C ASN A 145 46.09 -58.47 -101.46
N CYS A 146 46.14 -59.69 -100.91
CA CYS A 146 45.62 -59.98 -99.58
C CYS A 146 46.52 -59.44 -98.44
N LEU A 147 47.82 -59.25 -98.69
CA LEU A 147 48.77 -58.70 -97.71
C LEU A 147 48.76 -57.16 -97.70
N GLU A 148 48.50 -56.51 -98.84
CA GLU A 148 48.35 -55.05 -98.91
C GLU A 148 47.14 -54.55 -98.12
N ASP A 149 46.01 -55.26 -98.18
CA ASP A 149 44.83 -54.95 -97.36
C ASP A 149 45.11 -55.12 -95.86
N GLU A 150 45.93 -56.10 -95.47
CA GLU A 150 46.30 -56.35 -94.07
C GLU A 150 47.28 -55.30 -93.52
N ILE A 151 48.21 -54.81 -94.36
CA ILE A 151 49.14 -53.73 -94.01
C ILE A 151 48.40 -52.40 -93.84
N ASN A 152 47.45 -52.07 -94.71
CA ASN A 152 46.64 -50.86 -94.57
C ASN A 152 45.75 -50.91 -93.32
N LYS A 153 45.27 -52.09 -92.93
CA LYS A 153 44.53 -52.29 -91.68
C LYS A 153 45.40 -52.09 -90.44
N LEU A 154 46.66 -52.52 -90.49
CA LEU A 154 47.64 -52.31 -89.41
C LEU A 154 48.09 -50.84 -89.31
N HIS A 155 48.16 -50.10 -90.42
CA HIS A 155 48.47 -48.67 -90.40
C HIS A 155 47.37 -47.86 -89.69
N ASN A 156 46.09 -48.14 -89.97
CA ASN A 156 44.98 -47.48 -89.29
C ASN A 156 44.93 -47.80 -87.78
N GLN A 157 45.31 -49.03 -87.38
CA GLN A 157 45.40 -49.40 -85.96
C GLN A 157 46.56 -48.70 -85.23
N SER A 158 47.65 -48.35 -85.94
CA SER A 158 48.77 -47.59 -85.39
C SER A 158 48.38 -46.15 -85.06
N ASP A 159 47.58 -45.51 -85.92
CA ASP A 159 47.11 -44.13 -85.68
C ASP A 159 46.15 -44.05 -84.49
N ASP A 160 45.29 -45.05 -84.31
CA ASP A 160 44.42 -45.16 -83.13
C ASP A 160 45.24 -45.34 -81.84
N LEU A 161 46.34 -46.10 -81.88
CA LEU A 161 47.26 -46.29 -80.76
C LEU A 161 47.99 -45.00 -80.38
N ILE A 162 48.45 -44.21 -81.36
CA ILE A 162 49.08 -42.91 -81.12
C ILE A 162 48.08 -41.92 -80.49
N LYS A 163 46.82 -41.96 -80.95
CA LYS A 163 45.74 -41.13 -80.39
C LYS A 163 45.41 -41.53 -78.94
N LEU A 164 45.39 -42.83 -78.64
CA LEU A 164 45.20 -43.35 -77.29
C LEU A 164 46.35 -42.95 -76.35
N GLN A 165 47.59 -43.02 -76.82
CA GLN A 165 48.76 -42.64 -76.04
C GLN A 165 48.79 -41.14 -75.76
N THR A 166 48.38 -40.31 -76.73
CA THR A 166 48.25 -38.86 -76.53
C THR A 166 47.17 -38.52 -75.50
N ASN A 167 46.02 -39.22 -75.55
CA ASN A 167 44.95 -39.03 -74.57
C ASN A 167 45.36 -39.49 -73.16
N PHE A 168 46.13 -40.58 -73.06
CA PHE A 168 46.63 -41.09 -71.78
C PHE A 168 47.60 -40.09 -71.13
N ASN A 169 48.54 -39.54 -71.89
CA ASN A 169 49.48 -38.53 -71.38
C ASN A 169 48.75 -37.25 -70.91
N ASN A 170 47.70 -36.82 -71.61
CA ASN A 170 46.88 -35.68 -71.21
C ASN A 170 46.07 -35.96 -69.92
N LEU A 171 45.62 -37.20 -69.72
CA LEU A 171 44.96 -37.64 -68.49
C LEU A 171 45.95 -37.67 -67.32
N GLU A 172 47.18 -38.13 -67.55
CA GLU A 172 48.23 -38.15 -66.54
C GLU A 172 48.61 -36.74 -66.07
N LEU A 173 48.72 -35.79 -67.00
CA LEU A 173 48.94 -34.37 -66.67
C LEU A 173 47.78 -33.78 -65.84
N LYS A 174 46.53 -34.03 -66.23
CA LYS A 174 45.36 -33.60 -65.44
C LYS A 174 45.33 -34.21 -64.05
N PHE A 175 45.75 -35.47 -63.91
CA PHE A 175 45.81 -36.14 -62.63
C PHE A 175 46.87 -35.53 -61.70
N ILE A 176 48.02 -35.12 -62.26
CA ILE A 176 49.07 -34.41 -61.51
C ILE A 176 48.57 -33.04 -61.05
N GLU A 177 47.94 -32.26 -61.93
CA GLU A 177 47.37 -30.94 -61.57
C GLU A 177 46.31 -31.06 -60.46
N GLU A 178 45.44 -32.06 -60.54
CA GLU A 178 44.39 -32.27 -59.53
C GLU A 178 44.98 -32.73 -58.18
N LYS A 179 46.06 -33.51 -58.22
CA LYS A 179 46.80 -33.92 -57.03
C LYS A 179 47.46 -32.73 -56.34
N GLU A 180 48.04 -31.79 -57.09
CA GLU A 180 48.60 -30.56 -56.53
C GLU A 180 47.53 -29.64 -55.92
N LYS A 181 46.36 -29.52 -56.55
CA LYS A 181 45.22 -28.77 -55.97
C LYS A 181 44.77 -29.39 -54.65
N ASN A 182 44.70 -30.72 -54.56
CA ASN A 182 44.31 -31.40 -53.33
C ASN A 182 45.31 -31.16 -52.20
N VAL A 183 46.62 -31.20 -52.47
CA VAL A 183 47.64 -30.88 -51.46
C VAL A 183 47.51 -29.43 -50.97
N ASN A 184 47.19 -28.49 -51.86
CA ASN A 184 46.98 -27.09 -51.48
C ASN A 184 45.70 -26.90 -50.64
N LEU A 185 44.63 -27.63 -50.94
CA LEU A 185 43.40 -27.63 -50.14
C LEU A 185 43.63 -28.24 -48.74
N GLU A 186 44.41 -29.32 -48.66
CA GLU A 186 44.75 -29.96 -47.38
C GLU A 186 45.55 -29.02 -46.48
N ASN A 187 46.52 -28.29 -47.04
CA ASN A 187 47.27 -27.26 -46.32
C ASN A 187 46.38 -26.09 -45.84
N LYS A 188 45.39 -25.68 -46.64
CA LYS A 188 44.41 -24.64 -46.23
C LYS A 188 43.50 -25.13 -45.10
N ASN A 189 43.08 -26.39 -45.13
CA ASN A 189 42.27 -26.97 -44.06
C ASN A 189 43.04 -27.03 -42.73
N VAL A 190 44.31 -27.45 -42.75
CA VAL A 190 45.18 -27.44 -41.56
C VAL A 190 45.35 -26.02 -41.01
N PHE A 191 45.48 -25.01 -41.88
CA PHE A 191 45.55 -23.62 -41.45
C PHE A 191 44.25 -23.16 -40.75
N ILE A 192 43.09 -23.45 -41.35
CA ILE A 192 41.78 -23.09 -40.79
C ILE A 192 41.52 -23.80 -39.46
N GLU A 193 41.88 -25.08 -39.34
CA GLU A 193 41.74 -25.83 -38.08
C GLU A 193 42.56 -25.20 -36.95
N ASN A 194 43.78 -24.72 -37.24
CA ASN A 194 44.61 -24.04 -36.27
C ASN A 194 44.02 -22.67 -35.84
N GLU A 195 43.47 -21.89 -36.77
CA GLU A 195 42.79 -20.63 -36.45
C GLU A 195 41.53 -20.88 -35.60
N LEU A 196 40.71 -21.87 -35.97
CA LEU A 196 39.52 -22.25 -35.21
C LEU A 196 39.88 -22.68 -33.78
N LYS A 197 40.98 -23.42 -33.62
CA LYS A 197 41.47 -23.81 -32.30
C LYS A 197 41.86 -22.60 -31.44
N GLN A 198 42.60 -21.65 -32.01
CA GLN A 198 42.98 -20.41 -31.30
C GLN A 198 41.76 -19.56 -30.93
N VAL A 199 40.78 -19.45 -31.82
CA VAL A 199 39.52 -18.74 -31.55
C VAL A 199 38.77 -19.40 -30.40
N ASN A 200 38.68 -20.73 -30.39
CA ASN A 200 38.00 -21.46 -29.34
C ASN A 200 38.69 -21.31 -27.97
N GLU A 201 40.02 -21.37 -27.93
CA GLU A 201 40.81 -21.10 -26.71
C GLU A 201 40.56 -19.67 -26.19
N THR A 202 40.46 -18.70 -27.11
CA THR A 202 40.15 -17.30 -26.75
C THR A 202 38.75 -17.14 -26.18
N ILE A 203 37.75 -17.79 -26.78
CA ILE A 203 36.35 -17.79 -26.30
C ILE A 203 36.26 -18.41 -24.90
N GLN A 204 36.95 -19.53 -24.66
CA GLN A 204 36.98 -20.16 -23.34
C GLN A 204 37.61 -19.24 -22.29
N LYS A 205 38.69 -18.54 -22.64
CA LYS A 205 39.32 -17.56 -21.75
C LYS A 205 38.36 -16.41 -21.40
N ILE A 206 37.73 -15.80 -22.40
CA ILE A 206 36.75 -14.71 -22.20
C ILE A 206 35.58 -15.18 -21.31
N ASN A 207 35.04 -16.38 -21.55
CA ASN A 207 33.93 -16.92 -20.78
C ASN A 207 34.30 -17.15 -19.31
N SER A 208 35.52 -17.63 -19.04
CA SER A 208 35.98 -17.83 -17.65
C SER A 208 36.23 -16.51 -16.92
N GLU A 209 36.79 -15.51 -17.59
CA GLU A 209 36.99 -14.16 -17.05
C GLU A 209 35.66 -13.46 -16.76
N HIS A 210 34.71 -13.50 -17.70
CA HIS A 210 33.36 -12.96 -17.51
C HIS A 210 32.63 -13.65 -16.35
N LYS A 211 32.76 -14.97 -16.21
CA LYS A 211 32.14 -15.72 -15.10
C LYS A 211 32.67 -15.25 -13.74
N ASN A 212 33.98 -15.04 -13.62
CA ASN A 212 34.60 -14.56 -12.39
C ASN A 212 34.16 -13.13 -12.07
N ASN A 213 34.13 -12.23 -13.06
CA ASN A 213 33.69 -10.85 -12.88
C ASN A 213 32.21 -10.76 -12.44
N ILE A 214 31.34 -11.60 -13.01
CA ILE A 214 29.93 -11.68 -12.61
C ILE A 214 29.80 -12.14 -11.16
N GLU A 215 30.58 -13.13 -10.73
CA GLU A 215 30.52 -13.64 -9.36
C GLU A 215 31.06 -12.63 -8.34
N GLU A 216 32.13 -11.90 -8.69
CA GLU A 216 32.64 -10.80 -7.87
C GLU A 216 31.61 -9.67 -7.74
N MET A 217 30.97 -9.27 -8.84
CA MET A 217 29.89 -8.29 -8.82
C MET A 217 28.73 -8.73 -7.93
N LYS A 218 28.29 -10.01 -8.03
CA LYS A 218 27.24 -10.55 -7.17
C LYS A 218 27.60 -10.45 -5.69
N ASN A 219 28.82 -10.83 -5.32
CA ASN A 219 29.29 -10.75 -3.94
C ASN A 219 29.34 -9.31 -3.43
N ASN A 220 29.79 -8.36 -4.25
CA ASN A 220 29.83 -6.94 -3.90
C ASN A 220 28.41 -6.36 -3.71
N VAL A 221 27.48 -6.67 -4.63
CA VAL A 221 26.08 -6.25 -4.51
C VAL A 221 25.43 -6.84 -3.26
N GLN A 222 25.66 -8.13 -2.97
CA GLN A 222 25.12 -8.77 -1.78
C GLN A 222 25.65 -8.12 -0.50
N LYS A 223 26.92 -7.72 -0.47
CA LYS A 223 27.52 -7.01 0.66
C LYS A 223 26.87 -5.64 0.89
N ILE A 224 26.66 -4.86 -0.16
CA ILE A 224 25.99 -3.55 -0.10
C ILE A 224 24.56 -3.72 0.45
N ILE A 225 23.79 -4.66 -0.11
CA ILE A 225 22.41 -4.94 0.36
C ILE A 225 22.39 -5.29 1.85
N ASN A 226 23.33 -6.11 2.32
CA ASN A 226 23.39 -6.50 3.73
C ASN A 226 23.74 -5.33 4.65
N GLU A 227 24.62 -4.42 4.21
CA GLU A 227 24.97 -3.20 4.96
C GLU A 227 23.77 -2.24 5.05
N ASP A 228 23.05 -2.02 3.95
CA ASP A 228 21.85 -1.17 3.93
C ASP A 228 20.72 -1.74 4.81
N ILE A 229 20.49 -3.06 4.74
CA ILE A 229 19.52 -3.74 5.62
C ILE A 229 19.88 -3.55 7.10
N LYS A 230 21.18 -3.60 7.44
CA LYS A 230 21.63 -3.39 8.82
C LYS A 230 21.38 -1.95 9.26
N GLN A 231 21.73 -0.96 8.44
CA GLN A 231 21.50 0.45 8.75
C GLN A 231 20.01 0.76 8.95
N LEU A 232 19.13 0.22 8.10
CA LEU A 232 17.68 0.38 8.21
C LEU A 232 17.12 -0.24 9.50
N LYS A 233 17.64 -1.39 9.92
CA LYS A 233 17.25 -2.02 11.20
C LYS A 233 17.64 -1.14 12.39
N ASP A 234 18.86 -0.62 12.40
CA ASP A 234 19.35 0.25 13.48
C ASP A 234 18.56 1.57 13.54
N GLU A 235 18.19 2.14 12.38
CA GLU A 235 17.35 3.34 12.32
C GLU A 235 15.92 3.08 12.84
N ASN A 236 15.33 1.93 12.51
CA ASN A 236 14.02 1.54 13.03
C ASN A 236 14.01 1.37 14.55
N VAL A 237 15.02 0.68 15.11
CA VAL A 237 15.17 0.55 16.58
C VAL A 237 15.27 1.92 17.25
N ARG A 238 16.00 2.86 16.63
CA ARG A 238 16.11 4.24 17.15
C ARG A 238 14.78 4.99 17.09
N LYS A 239 13.98 4.79 16.03
CA LYS A 239 12.65 5.40 15.89
C LYS A 239 11.68 4.84 16.93
N ASP A 240 11.67 3.53 17.14
CA ASP A 240 10.82 2.86 18.15
C ASP A 240 11.14 3.36 19.56
N GLY A 241 12.42 3.55 19.89
CA GLY A 241 12.84 4.15 21.16
C GLY A 241 12.28 5.57 21.37
N LYS A 242 12.23 6.40 20.31
CA LYS A 242 11.64 7.74 20.37
C LYS A 242 10.12 7.71 20.51
N ILE A 243 9.45 6.80 19.81
CA ILE A 243 7.99 6.62 19.89
C ILE A 243 7.60 6.26 21.32
N ASN A 244 8.25 5.26 21.92
CA ASN A 244 7.99 4.85 23.30
C ASN A 244 8.22 5.99 24.31
N SER A 245 9.26 6.82 24.10
CA SER A 245 9.51 8.00 24.94
C SER A 245 8.36 9.03 24.84
N LEU A 246 7.85 9.29 23.63
CA LEU A 246 6.76 10.24 23.42
C LEU A 246 5.43 9.73 23.98
N GLU A 247 5.16 8.42 23.90
CA GLU A 247 3.96 7.82 24.51
C GLU A 247 3.92 8.02 26.02
N VAL A 248 5.07 7.89 26.70
CA VAL A 248 5.20 8.15 28.15
C VAL A 248 4.96 9.64 28.47
N GLU A 249 5.50 10.56 27.66
CA GLU A 249 5.24 11.99 27.82
C GLU A 249 3.76 12.35 27.64
N ILE A 250 3.10 11.83 26.59
CA ILE A 250 1.67 12.05 26.34
C ILE A 250 0.83 11.55 27.51
N LYS A 251 1.11 10.35 28.02
CA LYS A 251 0.40 9.79 29.18
C LYS A 251 0.55 10.69 30.41
N THR A 252 1.75 11.17 30.67
CA THR A 252 2.03 12.08 31.81
C THR A 252 1.27 13.41 31.67
N VAL A 253 1.21 13.97 30.47
CA VAL A 253 0.45 15.22 30.19
C VAL A 253 -1.05 15.01 30.38
N ASN A 254 -1.60 13.87 29.93
CA ASN A 254 -3.02 13.56 30.08
C ASN A 254 -3.40 13.40 31.56
N GLU A 255 -2.61 12.70 32.37
CA GLU A 255 -2.82 12.56 33.81
C GLU A 255 -2.81 13.93 34.53
N LEU A 256 -1.91 14.84 34.12
CA LEU A 256 -1.87 16.21 34.63
C LEU A 256 -3.11 17.04 34.23
N LEU A 257 -3.58 16.87 33.00
CA LEU A 257 -4.77 17.56 32.48
C LEU A 257 -6.03 17.12 33.23
N GLU A 258 -6.23 15.81 33.40
CA GLU A 258 -7.37 15.25 34.13
C GLU A 258 -7.40 15.74 35.57
N LYS A 259 -6.25 15.74 36.26
CA LYS A 259 -6.13 16.29 37.62
C LYS A 259 -6.54 17.77 37.68
N LYS A 260 -6.12 18.57 36.69
CA LYS A 260 -6.45 20.00 36.61
C LYS A 260 -7.92 20.25 36.29
N ILE A 261 -8.54 19.41 35.46
CA ILE A 261 -9.99 19.46 35.17
C ILE A 261 -10.79 19.20 36.45
N VAL A 262 -10.43 18.19 37.23
CA VAL A 262 -11.09 17.91 38.52
C VAL A 262 -10.94 19.09 39.49
N GLU A 263 -9.73 19.63 39.62
CA GLU A 263 -9.48 20.78 40.50
C GLU A 263 -10.29 22.01 40.09
N LEU A 264 -10.33 22.34 38.79
CA LEU A 264 -11.09 23.47 38.26
C LEU A 264 -12.60 23.24 38.39
N THR A 265 -13.08 22.02 38.21
CA THR A 265 -14.50 21.68 38.40
C THR A 265 -14.92 21.88 39.85
N VAL A 266 -14.09 21.46 40.81
CA VAL A 266 -14.33 21.70 42.24
C VAL A 266 -14.31 23.20 42.56
N LYS A 267 -13.34 23.96 42.03
CA LYS A 267 -13.28 25.42 42.20
C LYS A 267 -14.51 26.10 41.61
N LEU A 268 -14.91 25.74 40.39
CA LEU A 268 -16.06 26.31 39.70
C LEU A 268 -17.36 26.02 40.45
N ASN A 269 -17.58 24.78 40.88
CA ASN A 269 -18.75 24.42 41.68
C ASN A 269 -18.78 25.21 43.00
N ASN A 270 -17.64 25.34 43.69
CA ASN A 270 -17.55 26.12 44.92
C ASN A 270 -17.82 27.62 44.71
N GLU A 271 -17.52 28.19 43.54
CA GLU A 271 -17.84 29.59 43.22
C GLU A 271 -19.30 29.76 42.77
N ILE A 272 -19.82 28.86 41.92
CA ILE A 272 -21.22 28.91 41.46
C ILE A 272 -22.18 28.82 42.66
N PHE A 273 -21.91 27.94 43.63
CA PHE A 273 -22.76 27.77 44.80
C PHE A 273 -22.70 28.94 45.80
N LYS A 274 -21.81 29.92 45.61
CA LYS A 274 -21.80 31.17 46.40
C LYS A 274 -22.72 32.24 45.81
N CYS A 275 -23.08 32.13 44.55
CA CYS A 275 -23.90 33.12 43.88
C CYS A 275 -25.35 33.05 44.37
N VAL A 276 -25.91 34.21 44.67
CA VAL A 276 -27.31 34.35 45.05
C VAL A 276 -28.00 35.18 43.99
N ASN A 277 -29.08 34.64 43.43
CA ASN A 277 -29.84 35.32 42.40
C ASN A 277 -31.01 36.07 43.05
N PHE A 278 -30.99 37.39 42.96
CA PHE A 278 -32.11 38.20 43.42
C PHE A 278 -33.34 37.98 42.54
N VAL A 279 -34.46 37.64 43.16
CA VAL A 279 -35.74 37.42 42.47
C VAL A 279 -36.64 38.63 42.70
N LYS A 280 -36.83 39.41 41.64
CA LYS A 280 -37.71 40.58 41.66
C LYS A 280 -39.17 40.15 41.68
N ILE A 281 -39.89 40.44 42.77
CA ILE A 281 -41.35 40.30 42.85
C ILE A 281 -41.93 41.67 43.13
N LYS A 282 -42.73 42.18 42.20
CA LYS A 282 -43.51 43.40 42.47
C LYS A 282 -44.44 43.15 43.64
N ASN A 283 -44.43 44.02 44.64
CA ASN A 283 -45.22 43.83 45.85
C ASN A 283 -45.81 45.16 46.34
N LYS A 284 -46.76 45.05 47.26
CA LYS A 284 -47.41 46.18 47.91
C LYS A 284 -48.07 45.78 49.20
N TRP A 285 -48.37 46.71 50.07
CA TRP A 285 -49.17 46.45 51.26
C TRP A 285 -50.64 46.25 50.88
N SER A 286 -51.30 45.22 51.43
CA SER A 286 -52.70 44.95 51.06
C SER A 286 -53.56 44.21 52.08
N GLU A 287 -52.96 43.50 53.03
CA GLU A 287 -53.72 42.74 54.03
C GLU A 287 -53.38 43.28 55.42
N ILE A 288 -54.37 43.82 56.11
CA ILE A 288 -54.27 44.26 57.50
C ILE A 288 -54.70 43.11 58.39
N ASP A 289 -53.98 42.90 59.50
CA ASP A 289 -54.33 41.86 60.45
C ASP A 289 -55.75 42.06 61.01
N SER A 290 -56.61 41.06 60.83
CA SER A 290 -58.03 41.13 61.22
C SER A 290 -58.23 41.26 62.73
N ASP A 291 -57.24 40.81 63.51
CA ASP A 291 -57.31 40.85 64.97
C ASP A 291 -56.98 42.26 65.50
N ILE A 292 -56.44 43.13 64.64
CA ILE A 292 -55.99 44.47 64.98
C ILE A 292 -56.94 45.50 64.39
N LYS A 293 -57.79 46.07 65.25
CA LYS A 293 -58.75 47.11 64.88
C LYS A 293 -58.18 48.51 65.10
N CYS A 294 -58.31 49.36 64.09
CA CYS A 294 -57.92 50.77 64.19
C CYS A 294 -58.76 51.56 65.21
N CYS A 295 -60.04 51.21 65.34
CA CYS A 295 -61.02 51.77 66.26
C CYS A 295 -62.25 50.83 66.29
N ASP A 296 -63.23 51.12 67.14
CA ASP A 296 -64.44 50.29 67.25
C ASP A 296 -65.28 50.31 65.97
N ASN A 297 -65.18 51.39 65.18
CA ASN A 297 -65.83 51.52 63.88
C ASN A 297 -65.07 50.84 62.73
N ILE A 298 -63.85 50.33 62.98
CA ILE A 298 -63.02 49.60 62.00
C ILE A 298 -62.87 50.38 60.68
N CYS A 299 -62.60 51.69 60.78
CA CYS A 299 -62.47 52.59 59.62
C CYS A 299 -61.43 52.13 58.59
N ILE A 300 -60.38 51.46 59.05
CA ILE A 300 -59.27 50.91 58.25
C ILE A 300 -59.25 49.41 58.44
N ASN A 301 -59.31 48.65 57.35
CA ASN A 301 -59.28 47.19 57.32
C ASN A 301 -58.80 46.69 55.95
N THR A 302 -58.64 45.37 55.78
CA THR A 302 -58.18 44.78 54.50
C THR A 302 -59.02 45.16 53.28
N ASN A 303 -60.33 45.36 53.43
CA ASN A 303 -61.20 45.75 52.32
C ASN A 303 -61.20 47.27 52.08
N ASN A 304 -60.84 48.06 53.09
CA ASN A 304 -60.67 49.50 53.01
C ASN A 304 -59.31 49.93 53.62
N PRO A 305 -58.19 49.64 52.93
CA PRO A 305 -56.85 49.87 53.47
C PRO A 305 -56.48 51.35 53.55
N VAL A 306 -57.10 52.18 52.71
CA VAL A 306 -56.83 53.61 52.58
C VAL A 306 -57.96 54.38 53.27
N GLY A 307 -57.71 54.85 54.50
CA GLY A 307 -58.72 55.54 55.31
C GLY A 307 -58.11 56.32 56.46
N VAL A 308 -58.77 57.36 56.95
CA VAL A 308 -58.25 58.16 58.07
C VAL A 308 -58.88 57.70 59.38
N CYS A 309 -58.07 57.15 60.29
CA CYS A 309 -58.48 56.86 61.67
C CYS A 309 -57.79 57.85 62.62
N VAL A 310 -58.55 58.51 63.50
CA VAL A 310 -58.04 59.54 64.43
C VAL A 310 -57.50 58.97 65.76
N ASN A 311 -57.34 57.64 65.86
CA ASN A 311 -57.05 56.94 67.11
C ASN A 311 -55.62 56.38 67.22
N GLY A 312 -54.60 57.07 66.68
CA GLY A 312 -53.22 56.61 66.86
C GLY A 312 -52.88 55.35 66.07
N PHE A 313 -53.13 55.33 64.76
CA PHE A 313 -53.05 54.13 63.90
C PHE A 313 -52.31 54.40 62.58
N GLY A 314 -51.83 53.35 61.92
CA GLY A 314 -51.23 53.43 60.59
C GLY A 314 -52.27 53.52 59.48
N ASN A 315 -52.03 54.37 58.48
CA ASN A 315 -52.83 54.50 57.28
C ASN A 315 -51.96 54.28 56.05
N ILE A 316 -52.42 53.44 55.13
CA ILE A 316 -51.74 53.20 53.86
C ILE A 316 -52.04 54.39 52.95
N ILE A 317 -51.02 55.15 52.57
CA ILE A 317 -51.18 56.32 51.69
C ILE A 317 -51.16 55.89 50.23
N ASP A 318 -50.32 54.89 49.92
CA ASP A 318 -50.18 54.29 48.61
C ASP A 318 -49.73 52.82 48.76
N ASP A 319 -49.42 52.17 47.64
CA ASP A 319 -49.05 50.75 47.61
C ASP A 319 -47.81 50.40 48.48
N GLU A 320 -46.92 51.34 48.82
CA GLU A 320 -45.67 51.10 49.57
C GLU A 320 -45.55 51.88 50.89
N ASN A 321 -46.29 52.97 51.05
CA ASN A 321 -46.08 53.94 52.12
C ASN A 321 -47.21 53.93 53.14
N ILE A 322 -46.82 53.98 54.41
CA ILE A 322 -47.73 54.01 55.54
C ILE A 322 -47.45 55.26 56.37
N LYS A 323 -48.48 56.08 56.59
CA LYS A 323 -48.44 57.21 57.52
C LYS A 323 -48.99 56.80 58.86
N TYR A 324 -48.27 57.11 59.92
CA TYR A 324 -48.86 57.10 61.25
C TYR A 324 -49.72 58.37 61.46
N VAL A 325 -50.91 58.19 62.05
CA VAL A 325 -51.83 59.27 62.41
C VAL A 325 -51.91 59.34 63.93
N LYS A 326 -51.41 60.44 64.51
CA LYS A 326 -51.38 60.64 65.97
C LYS A 326 -52.78 60.69 66.58
N HIS A 327 -52.93 60.13 67.76
CA HIS A 327 -54.15 60.23 68.54
C HIS A 327 -54.42 61.68 68.98
N LEU A 328 -55.60 62.24 68.66
CA LEU A 328 -55.93 63.64 68.96
C LEU A 328 -56.21 63.91 70.45
N HIS A 329 -56.84 62.96 71.15
CA HIS A 329 -57.28 63.12 72.54
C HIS A 329 -56.41 62.42 73.60
N GLY A 330 -55.12 62.18 73.31
CA GLY A 330 -54.19 61.60 74.31
C GLY A 330 -54.47 60.14 74.72
N GLY A 331 -55.18 59.36 73.90
CA GLY A 331 -55.38 57.93 74.12
C GLY A 331 -54.17 57.08 73.71
N TYR A 332 -54.28 55.76 73.92
CA TYR A 332 -53.22 54.82 73.61
C TYR A 332 -53.04 54.63 72.10
N ASN A 333 -51.79 54.62 71.66
CA ASN A 333 -51.44 54.27 70.29
C ASN A 333 -51.68 52.79 70.06
N ARG A 334 -52.32 52.46 68.93
CA ARG A 334 -52.66 51.09 68.59
C ARG A 334 -51.59 50.52 67.66
N VAL A 335 -51.31 49.23 67.83
CA VAL A 335 -50.46 48.47 66.90
C VAL A 335 -51.11 48.49 65.52
N PHE A 336 -50.33 48.68 64.48
CA PHE A 336 -50.74 48.47 63.10
C PHE A 336 -49.94 47.31 62.52
N ALA A 337 -50.61 46.23 62.15
CA ALA A 337 -49.98 45.07 61.53
C ALA A 337 -50.48 44.90 60.10
N ILE A 338 -49.54 44.71 59.18
CA ILE A 338 -49.84 44.64 57.75
C ILE A 338 -48.91 43.68 57.02
N TYR A 339 -49.46 43.06 55.99
CA TYR A 339 -48.79 42.07 55.13
C TYR A 339 -48.72 42.56 53.69
N GLY A 340 -47.64 42.16 53.01
CA GLY A 340 -47.49 42.38 51.57
C GLY A 340 -48.62 41.71 50.78
N LYS A 341 -48.75 41.94 49.48
CA LYS A 341 -49.75 41.28 48.65
C LYS A 341 -49.26 39.89 48.25
N ASN A 342 -48.05 39.85 47.75
CA ASN A 342 -47.42 38.65 47.22
C ASN A 342 -46.52 38.01 48.28
N SER A 343 -46.49 36.69 48.29
CA SER A 343 -45.53 35.92 49.05
C SER A 343 -44.25 35.67 48.25
N PHE A 344 -43.16 35.48 48.99
CA PHE A 344 -41.91 34.91 48.52
C PHE A 344 -42.08 33.39 48.51
N ASN A 345 -42.11 32.83 47.31
CA ASN A 345 -42.28 31.40 47.10
C ASN A 345 -40.93 30.77 46.75
N ASN A 346 -40.71 29.53 47.17
CA ASN A 346 -39.57 28.77 46.67
C ASN A 346 -39.71 28.61 45.15
N PRO A 347 -38.77 29.11 44.34
CA PRO A 347 -38.92 29.02 42.91
C PRO A 347 -38.57 27.63 42.38
N GLN A 348 -39.23 27.22 41.30
CA GLN A 348 -39.27 25.82 40.88
C GLN A 348 -38.01 25.34 40.14
N TYR A 349 -37.19 26.23 39.56
CA TYR A 349 -36.02 25.86 38.75
C TYR A 349 -34.88 26.88 38.81
N TRP A 350 -33.97 26.74 39.78
CA TRP A 350 -32.80 27.62 39.90
C TRP A 350 -31.57 26.81 40.27
N LEU A 351 -30.45 27.07 39.59
CA LEU A 351 -29.14 26.45 39.90
C LEU A 351 -28.50 27.04 41.17
N ASN A 352 -28.84 28.29 41.47
CA ASN A 352 -28.31 29.07 42.58
C ASN A 352 -29.37 29.29 43.65
N TYR A 353 -28.96 29.85 44.79
CA TYR A 353 -29.93 30.34 45.77
C TYR A 353 -30.76 31.47 45.19
N SER A 354 -32.04 31.50 45.56
CA SER A 354 -32.98 32.54 45.16
C SER A 354 -33.24 33.47 46.34
N LEU A 355 -32.91 34.75 46.18
CA LEU A 355 -33.03 35.77 47.22
C LEU A 355 -34.22 36.67 46.97
N TYR A 356 -35.09 36.76 47.97
CA TYR A 356 -36.10 37.80 48.07
C TYR A 356 -35.70 38.76 49.18
N TYR A 357 -35.94 40.05 48.99
CA TYR A 357 -35.55 41.09 49.93
C TYR A 357 -36.49 42.29 49.82
N PHE A 358 -36.80 42.91 50.96
CA PHE A 358 -37.46 44.21 51.04
C PHE A 358 -36.91 45.01 52.21
N GLU A 359 -37.04 46.34 52.15
CA GLU A 359 -36.64 47.23 53.23
C GLU A 359 -37.70 48.30 53.52
N ILE A 360 -37.70 48.81 54.75
CA ILE A 360 -38.53 49.92 55.21
C ILE A 360 -37.64 51.00 55.81
N THR A 361 -37.93 52.26 55.49
CA THR A 361 -37.35 53.43 56.15
C THR A 361 -38.33 53.93 57.20
N CYS A 362 -37.93 53.92 58.47
CA CYS A 362 -38.81 54.28 59.59
C CYS A 362 -38.73 55.77 59.94
N LYS A 363 -39.89 56.43 60.04
CA LYS A 363 -40.02 57.83 60.43
C LYS A 363 -40.89 57.92 61.69
N PHE A 364 -40.26 58.18 62.84
CA PHE A 364 -40.93 58.30 64.13
C PHE A 364 -41.44 59.71 64.37
N GLU A 365 -42.58 59.82 65.05
CA GLU A 365 -43.11 61.11 65.48
C GLU A 365 -42.26 61.72 66.61
N ASN A 366 -42.01 63.03 66.50
CA ASN A 366 -41.26 63.78 67.49
C ASN A 366 -42.03 63.88 68.82
N GLY A 367 -41.30 63.86 69.94
CA GLY A 367 -41.85 64.05 71.28
C GLY A 367 -42.45 62.80 71.94
N MET A 368 -42.34 61.62 71.32
CA MET A 368 -42.66 60.34 71.98
C MET A 368 -41.42 59.72 72.62
N ASN A 369 -41.59 59.21 73.85
CA ASN A 369 -40.57 58.41 74.52
C ASN A 369 -40.30 57.12 73.72
N ASN A 370 -39.10 56.57 73.85
CA ASN A 370 -38.72 55.36 73.10
C ASN A 370 -39.58 54.13 73.48
N ALA A 371 -40.13 54.10 74.70
CA ALA A 371 -41.02 53.05 75.19
C ALA A 371 -42.31 52.87 74.37
N GLY A 372 -42.73 53.88 73.60
CA GLY A 372 -43.93 53.82 72.76
C GLY A 372 -43.68 53.55 71.28
N LYS A 373 -42.43 53.33 70.86
CA LYS A 373 -42.04 53.12 69.46
C LYS A 373 -41.80 51.64 69.21
N LEU A 374 -42.60 51.04 68.34
CA LEU A 374 -42.47 49.64 67.99
C LEU A 374 -42.36 49.49 66.47
N VAL A 375 -41.34 48.78 66.02
CA VAL A 375 -41.16 48.38 64.62
C VAL A 375 -40.73 46.92 64.62
N TYR A 376 -41.60 46.06 64.10
CA TYR A 376 -41.27 44.69 63.74
C TYR A 376 -41.25 44.58 62.23
N ILE A 377 -40.22 43.95 61.69
CA ILE A 377 -40.11 43.62 60.27
C ILE A 377 -39.79 42.14 60.13
N GLY A 378 -40.47 41.45 59.22
CA GLY A 378 -40.21 40.04 59.06
C GLY A 378 -41.04 39.35 57.99
N LEU A 379 -41.16 38.04 58.17
CA LEU A 379 -41.86 37.12 57.29
C LEU A 379 -42.85 36.25 58.07
N LYS A 380 -44.05 36.09 57.54
CA LYS A 380 -45.08 35.15 58.02
C LYS A 380 -45.11 33.93 57.10
N ASN A 381 -44.93 32.74 57.65
CA ASN A 381 -45.13 31.51 56.89
C ASN A 381 -46.62 31.37 56.54
N CYS A 382 -46.93 31.28 55.24
CA CYS A 382 -48.31 31.22 54.74
C CYS A 382 -49.05 29.95 55.18
N SER A 383 -48.32 28.85 55.38
CA SER A 383 -48.86 27.53 55.73
C SER A 383 -49.04 27.38 57.24
N THR A 384 -47.97 27.59 58.02
CA THR A 384 -48.00 27.38 59.48
C THR A 384 -48.44 28.59 60.27
N LYS A 385 -48.59 29.75 59.62
CA LYS A 385 -48.93 31.05 60.23
C LYS A 385 -47.90 31.54 61.26
N LYS A 386 -46.72 30.92 61.32
CA LYS A 386 -45.62 31.29 62.21
C LYS A 386 -44.86 32.50 61.68
N TYR A 387 -44.22 33.23 62.59
CA TYR A 387 -43.53 34.49 62.29
C TYR A 387 -42.05 34.37 62.56
N ILE A 388 -41.27 35.08 61.73
CA ILE A 388 -39.84 35.31 61.95
C ILE A 388 -39.59 36.78 61.69
N TYR A 389 -39.08 37.49 62.68
CA TYR A 389 -38.96 38.93 62.61
C TYR A 389 -37.84 39.49 63.46
N TYR A 390 -37.42 40.69 63.09
CA TYR A 390 -36.59 41.54 63.91
C TYR A 390 -37.47 42.54 64.67
N SER A 391 -37.35 42.55 65.99
CA SER A 391 -37.89 43.58 66.88
C SER A 391 -36.83 44.67 67.07
N ALA A 392 -37.04 45.82 66.44
CA ALA A 392 -36.14 46.97 66.63
C ALA A 392 -36.20 47.48 68.08
N TYR A 393 -37.37 47.42 68.70
CA TYR A 393 -37.60 47.85 70.08
C TYR A 393 -36.85 47.00 71.10
N ASP A 394 -36.96 45.67 71.00
CA ASP A 394 -36.28 44.75 71.92
C ASP A 394 -34.84 44.43 71.48
N HIS A 395 -34.41 44.96 70.34
CA HIS A 395 -33.15 44.64 69.67
C HIS A 395 -32.94 43.13 69.53
N LYS A 396 -33.94 42.36 69.08
CA LYS A 396 -33.81 40.91 68.98
C LYS A 396 -34.46 40.34 67.73
N ILE A 397 -33.88 39.27 67.21
CA ILE A 397 -34.50 38.44 66.18
C ILE A 397 -35.31 37.35 66.88
N VAL A 398 -36.58 37.23 66.55
CA VAL A 398 -37.50 36.24 67.12
C VAL A 398 -37.87 35.25 66.02
N THR A 399 -37.82 33.98 66.38
CA THR A 399 -38.24 32.84 65.57
C THR A 399 -39.30 32.04 66.33
N GLU A 400 -39.77 30.94 65.77
CA GLU A 400 -40.67 30.06 66.50
C GLU A 400 -40.04 29.45 67.76
N LYS A 401 -38.75 29.10 67.69
CA LYS A 401 -38.08 28.30 68.73
C LYS A 401 -37.12 29.13 69.58
N ASP A 402 -36.48 30.10 68.95
CA ASP A 402 -35.34 30.82 69.50
C ASP A 402 -35.52 32.34 69.39
N GLN A 403 -34.81 33.06 70.25
CA GLN A 403 -34.65 34.50 70.19
C GLN A 403 -33.16 34.87 70.31
N PHE A 404 -32.71 35.83 69.50
CA PHE A 404 -31.32 36.24 69.43
C PHE A 404 -31.21 37.73 69.74
N GLN A 405 -30.53 38.06 70.85
CA GLN A 405 -30.30 39.45 71.23
C GLN A 405 -29.24 40.09 70.32
N LEU A 406 -29.49 41.34 69.93
CA LEU A 406 -28.61 42.21 69.15
C LEU A 406 -28.26 43.46 69.98
N SER A 407 -27.17 44.10 69.61
CA SER A 407 -26.61 45.27 70.31
C SER A 407 -26.80 46.59 69.54
N THR A 408 -27.55 46.60 68.44
CA THR A 408 -27.67 47.78 67.58
C THR A 408 -28.85 48.65 68.00
N PRO A 409 -28.62 49.89 68.50
CA PRO A 409 -29.71 50.83 68.76
C PRO A 409 -30.42 51.19 67.45
N PHE A 410 -31.69 51.59 67.53
CA PHE A 410 -32.40 52.14 66.38
C PHE A 410 -32.61 53.64 66.50
N ASN A 411 -32.55 54.34 65.36
CA ASN A 411 -32.73 55.78 65.25
C ASN A 411 -33.86 56.12 64.28
N ASN A 412 -34.26 57.39 64.30
CA ASN A 412 -35.15 57.93 63.29
C ASN A 412 -34.49 57.91 61.91
N ASN A 413 -35.26 57.55 60.89
CA ASN A 413 -34.82 57.32 59.51
C ASN A 413 -33.91 56.10 59.30
N ASP A 414 -33.79 55.22 60.29
CA ASP A 414 -33.13 53.93 60.05
C ASP A 414 -33.88 53.11 58.99
N ILE A 415 -33.10 52.40 58.18
CA ILE A 415 -33.59 51.51 57.14
C ILE A 415 -33.44 50.08 57.62
N PHE A 416 -34.56 49.37 57.79
CA PHE A 416 -34.56 47.96 58.17
C PHE A 416 -34.92 47.10 56.97
N GLY A 417 -34.17 46.03 56.75
CA GLY A 417 -34.47 45.09 55.69
C GLY A 417 -34.62 43.66 56.19
N CYS A 418 -35.35 42.88 55.41
CA CYS A 418 -35.57 41.47 55.66
C CYS A 418 -35.45 40.71 54.33
N GLY A 419 -34.58 39.71 54.33
CA GLY A 419 -34.36 38.83 53.19
C GLY A 419 -34.57 37.37 53.52
N ILE A 420 -34.98 36.59 52.53
CA ILE A 420 -35.02 35.13 52.57
C ILE A 420 -34.29 34.57 51.36
N ALA A 421 -33.37 33.64 51.61
CA ALA A 421 -32.64 32.93 50.57
C ALA A 421 -33.12 31.47 50.54
N TYR A 422 -33.68 31.05 49.41
CA TYR A 422 -34.08 29.68 49.14
C TYR A 422 -32.94 28.91 48.48
N PRO A 423 -32.59 27.70 48.93
CA PRO A 423 -31.63 26.87 48.24
C PRO A 423 -32.14 26.45 46.87
N SER A 424 -31.21 26.14 45.96
CA SER A 424 -31.52 25.52 44.67
C SER A 424 -32.31 24.21 44.88
N THR A 425 -33.19 23.87 43.92
CA THR A 425 -33.90 22.59 43.90
C THR A 425 -32.98 21.38 43.88
N ASN A 426 -31.74 21.53 43.38
CA ASN A 426 -30.73 20.46 43.37
C ASN A 426 -30.07 20.26 44.74
N MET A 427 -30.24 21.21 45.67
CA MET A 427 -29.69 21.15 47.02
C MET A 427 -30.74 20.61 48.01
N THR A 428 -31.21 19.38 47.77
CA THR A 428 -32.32 18.75 48.50
C THR A 428 -32.12 18.65 50.02
N ASN A 429 -30.87 18.73 50.50
CA ASN A 429 -30.50 18.68 51.92
C ASN A 429 -30.35 20.06 52.58
N LYS A 430 -30.59 21.16 51.85
CA LYS A 430 -30.50 22.52 52.37
C LYS A 430 -31.87 23.08 52.71
N PHE A 431 -31.88 24.04 53.63
CA PHE A 431 -33.07 24.74 54.08
C PHE A 431 -32.94 26.23 53.75
N PRO A 432 -34.08 26.92 53.51
CA PRO A 432 -34.06 28.37 53.39
C PRO A 432 -33.55 29.01 54.67
N TYR A 433 -33.00 30.22 54.57
CA TYR A 433 -32.68 31.04 55.74
C TYR A 433 -33.18 32.46 55.58
N VAL A 434 -33.49 33.09 56.71
CA VAL A 434 -33.92 34.50 56.80
C VAL A 434 -32.80 35.31 57.42
N PHE A 435 -32.55 36.51 56.89
CA PHE A 435 -31.61 37.45 57.48
C PHE A 435 -32.21 38.84 57.54
N PHE A 436 -31.63 39.68 58.39
CA PHE A 436 -32.07 41.04 58.62
C PHE A 436 -30.93 42.01 58.38
N THR A 437 -31.26 43.23 58.00
CA THR A 437 -30.29 44.29 57.78
C THR A 437 -30.75 45.57 58.46
N GLN A 438 -29.80 46.40 58.89
CA GLN A 438 -30.03 47.76 59.35
C GLN A 438 -29.05 48.68 58.63
N ASN A 439 -29.56 49.75 58.00
CA ASN A 439 -28.77 50.73 57.26
C ASN A 439 -27.80 50.08 56.25
N GLY A 440 -28.31 49.11 55.47
CA GLY A 440 -27.55 48.45 54.41
C GLY A 440 -26.50 47.46 54.90
N LYS A 441 -26.47 47.14 56.20
CA LYS A 441 -25.58 46.13 56.79
C LYS A 441 -26.39 45.00 57.41
N GLN A 442 -25.97 43.75 57.20
CA GLN A 442 -26.59 42.61 57.86
C GLN A 442 -26.42 42.70 59.38
N ILE A 443 -27.49 42.43 60.13
CA ILE A 443 -27.50 42.38 61.59
C ILE A 443 -27.80 40.96 62.06
N GLY A 444 -27.11 40.53 63.10
CA GLY A 444 -27.20 39.16 63.60
C GLY A 444 -26.71 38.10 62.59
N LYS A 445 -27.01 36.85 62.89
CA LYS A 445 -26.80 35.71 61.98
C LYS A 445 -28.07 35.43 61.19
N GLY A 446 -27.93 34.77 60.05
CA GLY A 446 -29.07 34.18 59.35
C GLY A 446 -29.76 33.14 60.22
N VAL A 447 -31.08 33.05 60.11
CA VAL A 447 -31.91 32.07 60.80
C VAL A 447 -32.29 30.99 59.80
N LEU A 448 -31.78 29.78 60.01
CA LEU A 448 -32.17 28.61 59.22
C LEU A 448 -33.63 28.22 59.50
N LEU A 449 -34.39 27.94 58.45
CA LEU A 449 -35.79 27.55 58.55
C LEU A 449 -35.91 26.04 58.66
N ASN A 450 -36.86 25.56 59.49
CA ASN A 450 -37.09 24.12 59.65
C ASN A 450 -37.91 23.51 58.49
N GLU A 451 -38.49 24.34 57.64
CA GLU A 451 -39.36 23.93 56.53
C GLU A 451 -38.64 24.16 55.21
N LYS A 452 -38.50 23.11 54.39
CA LYS A 452 -37.77 23.19 53.11
C LYS A 452 -38.46 24.09 52.08
N PHE A 453 -39.80 24.09 52.05
CA PHE A 453 -40.57 24.66 50.93
C PHE A 453 -41.80 25.48 51.36
N GLY A 454 -41.62 26.35 52.35
CA GLY A 454 -42.66 27.29 52.77
C GLY A 454 -42.75 28.51 51.84
N SER A 455 -43.96 29.03 51.65
CA SER A 455 -44.20 30.37 51.13
C SER A 455 -44.19 31.36 52.30
N TYR A 456 -43.46 32.46 52.17
CA TYR A 456 -43.33 33.46 53.22
C TYR A 456 -43.83 34.83 52.77
N LYS A 457 -44.60 35.51 53.59
CA LYS A 457 -45.21 36.80 53.26
C LYS A 457 -44.52 37.92 54.03
N PRO A 458 -44.05 38.99 53.37
CA PRO A 458 -43.56 40.20 54.03
C PRO A 458 -44.58 40.73 55.00
N TYR A 459 -44.14 41.15 56.19
CA TYR A 459 -45.00 41.80 57.15
C TYR A 459 -44.24 42.79 58.01
N ILE A 460 -44.99 43.76 58.53
CA ILE A 460 -44.49 44.71 59.53
C ILE A 460 -45.54 44.99 60.59
N TRP A 461 -45.10 45.21 61.84
CA TRP A 461 -45.92 45.74 62.93
C TRP A 461 -45.36 47.08 63.39
N LEU A 462 -46.22 48.08 63.52
CA LEU A 462 -45.83 49.46 63.79
C LEU A 462 -46.62 50.05 64.96
N ILE A 463 -45.96 50.82 65.81
CA ILE A 463 -46.58 51.76 66.76
C ILE A 463 -45.80 53.08 66.66
N CYS A 464 -46.52 54.20 66.49
CA CYS A 464 -45.95 55.56 66.44
C CYS A 464 -44.89 55.78 65.36
N CYS A 465 -45.00 55.08 64.22
CA CYS A 465 -44.02 55.09 63.14
C CYS A 465 -44.72 55.13 61.78
N SER A 466 -44.31 56.08 60.94
CA SER A 466 -44.59 56.05 59.50
C SER A 466 -43.47 55.27 58.82
N VAL A 467 -43.78 54.56 57.74
CA VAL A 467 -42.76 53.84 56.97
C VAL A 467 -42.87 54.12 55.49
N GLU A 468 -41.71 54.17 54.85
CA GLU A 468 -41.56 54.16 53.42
C GLU A 468 -40.98 52.81 53.02
N THR A 469 -41.65 52.02 52.18
CA THR A 469 -41.20 50.67 51.84
C THR A 469 -40.52 50.66 50.48
N ASN A 470 -39.52 49.80 50.32
CA ASN A 470 -38.95 49.45 49.03
C ASN A 470 -39.11 47.93 48.83
N PHE A 471 -40.03 47.55 47.95
CA PHE A 471 -40.23 46.14 47.54
C PHE A 471 -39.42 45.76 46.29
N ALA A 472 -38.44 46.59 45.88
CA ALA A 472 -37.82 46.51 44.55
C ALA A 472 -38.81 46.63 43.40
N ASN A 473 -39.87 47.43 43.53
CA ASN A 473 -40.76 47.69 42.39
C ASN A 473 -39.98 48.41 41.26
N ASP A 474 -39.13 49.36 41.63
CA ASP A 474 -38.22 50.10 40.75
C ASP A 474 -36.85 50.31 41.41
N LEU A 475 -35.88 49.43 41.09
CA LEU A 475 -34.53 49.48 41.66
C LEU A 475 -33.64 50.54 41.00
N GLU A 476 -34.01 51.06 39.83
CA GLU A 476 -33.23 52.11 39.16
C GLU A 476 -33.49 53.46 39.83
N ALA A 477 -34.78 53.77 40.08
CA ALA A 477 -35.16 54.99 40.76
C ALA A 477 -34.98 54.90 42.28
N LYS A 478 -35.19 53.71 42.86
CA LYS A 478 -35.16 53.47 44.31
C LYS A 478 -34.32 52.22 44.61
N PRO A 479 -32.98 52.29 44.50
CA PRO A 479 -32.11 51.17 44.84
C PRO A 479 -32.24 50.83 46.33
N PHE A 480 -31.97 49.58 46.67
CA PHE A 480 -31.84 49.18 48.07
C PHE A 480 -30.64 49.85 48.72
N ASN A 481 -30.74 50.12 50.01
CA ASN A 481 -29.56 50.50 50.79
C ASN A 481 -28.65 49.30 51.06
N TYR A 482 -29.21 48.09 51.14
CA TYR A 482 -28.44 46.85 51.17
C TYR A 482 -27.97 46.44 49.78
N ASP A 483 -26.66 46.25 49.62
CA ASP A 483 -26.07 45.77 48.37
C ASP A 483 -26.29 44.26 48.20
N ILE A 484 -27.44 43.91 47.63
CA ILE A 484 -27.84 42.53 47.35
C ILE A 484 -26.87 41.78 46.43
N SER A 485 -26.08 42.50 45.61
CA SER A 485 -25.08 41.86 44.71
C SER A 485 -23.88 41.30 45.48
N LYS A 486 -23.64 41.81 46.69
CA LYS A 486 -22.60 41.36 47.61
C LYS A 486 -23.11 40.33 48.62
N HIS A 487 -24.38 39.91 48.52
CA HIS A 487 -24.91 38.90 49.44
C HIS A 487 -24.23 37.56 49.18
N SER A 488 -23.47 37.08 50.17
CA SER A 488 -22.82 35.78 50.14
C SER A 488 -23.43 34.87 51.19
N ILE A 489 -23.70 33.62 50.80
CA ILE A 489 -24.19 32.59 51.71
C ILE A 489 -23.08 32.27 52.72
N HIS A 490 -23.37 32.29 54.02
CA HIS A 490 -22.39 31.91 55.04
C HIS A 490 -22.12 30.40 55.02
N LYS A 491 -20.90 30.01 55.41
CA LYS A 491 -20.47 28.59 55.45
C LYS A 491 -21.36 27.68 56.30
N GLU A 492 -21.99 28.24 57.32
CA GLU A 492 -22.92 27.51 58.19
C GLU A 492 -24.22 27.09 57.48
N PHE A 493 -24.50 27.63 56.29
CA PHE A 493 -25.63 27.25 55.45
C PHE A 493 -25.22 26.42 54.21
N TYR A 494 -23.92 26.12 54.03
CA TYR A 494 -23.41 25.23 52.98
C TYR A 494 -23.56 23.77 53.28
#